data_AF-A0A376TLU9-F1
#
_entry.id   AF-A0A376TLU9-F1
#
_cell.length_a   1.000
_cell.length_b   1.000
_cell.length_c   1.000
_cell.angle_alpha   90.00
_cell.angle_beta   90.00
_cell.angle_gamma   90.00
#
_symmetry.space_group_name_H-M   'P 1'
#
loop_
_entity.id
_entity.type
_entity.pdbx_description
1 polymer ?
#
loop_
_entity_poly.entity_id
_entity_poly.type
_entity_poly.pdbx_seq_one_letter_code
_entity_poly.pdbx_strand_id
1 'polypeptide(L)'
;MSRFLDLPELIVPAPAPPRKDTAWEVIIPVRFIANPTLNKAQQEVIKRDYLLEPSEFNIRAPMIFYLCPENNLPKTDDEYAQATDASSHGPFIYPVLAVHAQTGEPIHKYRHAGER
;
A
#
# COMPACT_ATOMS: atom_id res chain seq x y z
N MET A 1 -6.80 40.79 20.41
CA MET A 1 -7.80 40.49 19.36
C MET A 1 -7.81 41.64 18.36
N SER A 2 -7.20 41.47 17.19
CA SER A 2 -7.37 42.33 16.02
C SER A 2 -7.12 41.43 14.81
N ARG A 3 -8.18 40.81 14.27
CA ARG A 3 -8.92 41.25 13.07
C ARG A 3 -7.95 41.52 11.92
N PHE A 4 -7.82 40.49 11.08
CA PHE A 4 -7.27 40.48 9.72
C PHE A 4 -7.40 41.88 9.09
N LEU A 5 -6.25 42.52 8.82
CA LEU A 5 -6.17 43.88 8.30
C LEU A 5 -6.09 43.94 6.77
N ASP A 6 -6.18 42.80 6.08
CA ASP A 6 -6.08 42.76 4.62
C ASP A 6 -7.31 42.09 4.01
N LEU A 7 -7.84 42.70 2.95
CA LEU A 7 -8.80 42.06 2.06
C LEU A 7 -8.12 40.79 1.50
N PRO A 8 -8.75 39.60 1.61
CA PRO A 8 -8.16 38.41 1.04
C PRO A 8 -7.99 38.62 -0.46
N GLU A 9 -6.77 38.49 -0.96
CA GLU A 9 -6.54 38.45 -2.41
C GLU A 9 -7.33 37.28 -2.99
N LEU A 10 -8.27 37.60 -3.88
CA LEU A 10 -8.96 36.62 -4.69
C LEU A 10 -7.91 35.95 -5.59
N ILE A 11 -7.55 34.72 -5.24
CA ILE A 11 -6.71 33.86 -6.09
C ILE A 11 -7.38 33.79 -7.44
N VAL A 12 -6.75 34.39 -8.45
CA VAL A 12 -7.21 34.34 -9.84
C VAL A 12 -7.35 32.87 -10.21
N PRO A 13 -8.49 32.42 -10.76
CA PRO A 13 -8.69 31.02 -11.11
C PRO A 13 -7.53 30.54 -11.99
N ALA A 14 -6.93 29.40 -11.64
CA ALA A 14 -5.90 28.79 -12.45
C ALA A 14 -6.42 28.66 -13.91
N PRO A 15 -5.65 29.08 -14.93
CA PRO A 15 -6.12 29.13 -16.31
C PRO A 15 -6.40 27.74 -16.91
N ALA A 16 -5.98 26.67 -16.23
CA ALA A 16 -6.22 25.29 -16.62
C ALA A 16 -6.98 24.55 -15.50
N PRO A 17 -7.96 23.69 -15.83
CA PRO A 17 -8.57 22.82 -14.84
C PRO A 17 -7.49 21.94 -14.19
N PRO A 18 -7.66 21.58 -12.90
CA PRO A 18 -6.75 20.64 -12.26
C PRO A 18 -6.66 19.35 -13.07
N ARG A 19 -5.48 18.72 -13.04
CA ARG A 19 -5.29 17.41 -13.71
C ARG A 19 -6.36 16.45 -13.21
N LYS A 20 -6.95 15.68 -14.13
CA LYS A 20 -7.96 14.70 -13.80
C LYS A 20 -7.31 13.61 -12.94
N ASP A 21 -7.75 13.45 -11.70
CA ASP A 21 -7.33 12.36 -10.83
C ASP A 21 -7.96 11.06 -11.32
N THR A 22 -7.23 10.31 -12.13
CA THR A 22 -7.63 8.97 -12.57
C THR A 22 -7.18 7.88 -11.62
N ALA A 23 -6.34 8.17 -10.63
CA ALA A 23 -5.85 7.17 -9.67
C ALA A 23 -6.98 6.66 -8.77
N TRP A 24 -7.95 7.52 -8.43
CA TRP A 24 -9.14 7.13 -7.66
C TRP A 24 -10.06 6.13 -8.38
N GLU A 25 -10.02 6.09 -9.71
CA GLU A 25 -10.79 5.18 -10.55
C GLU A 25 -10.11 3.80 -10.68
N VAL A 26 -8.81 3.68 -10.31
CA VAL A 26 -8.06 2.42 -10.39
C VAL A 26 -8.33 1.56 -9.17
N ILE A 27 -8.93 0.39 -9.41
CA ILE A 27 -9.20 -0.63 -8.40
C ILE A 27 -8.14 -1.73 -8.49
N ILE A 28 -7.47 -2.01 -7.37
CA ILE A 28 -6.46 -3.04 -7.21
C ILE A 28 -7.04 -4.18 -6.37
N PRO A 29 -7.15 -5.40 -6.92
CA PRO A 29 -7.50 -6.59 -6.16
C PRO A 29 -6.28 -7.06 -5.35
N VAL A 30 -6.42 -7.10 -4.04
CA VAL A 30 -5.36 -7.40 -3.08
C VAL A 30 -5.68 -8.67 -2.30
N ARG A 31 -4.63 -9.42 -1.98
CA ARG A 31 -4.66 -10.55 -1.07
C ARG A 31 -3.47 -10.48 -0.12
N PHE A 32 -3.72 -10.77 1.16
CA PHE A 32 -2.66 -10.97 2.12
C PHE A 32 -2.18 -12.42 2.11
N ILE A 33 -0.86 -12.59 2.18
CA ILE A 33 -0.21 -13.89 2.24
C ILE A 33 0.79 -13.92 3.39
N ALA A 34 0.96 -15.07 4.00
CA ALA A 34 2.12 -15.29 4.86
C ALA A 34 3.39 -15.20 4.01
N ASN A 35 4.45 -14.63 4.56
CA ASN A 35 5.70 -14.43 3.85
C ASN A 35 6.26 -15.80 3.40
N PRO A 36 6.46 -16.01 2.08
CA PRO A 36 6.82 -17.31 1.53
C PRO A 36 8.24 -17.77 1.91
N THR A 37 9.07 -16.86 2.41
CA THR A 37 10.44 -17.16 2.87
C THR A 37 10.48 -17.78 4.25
N LEU A 38 9.40 -17.66 5.04
CA LEU A 38 9.24 -18.37 6.31
C LEU A 38 9.07 -19.87 6.05
N ASN A 39 9.47 -20.70 7.00
CA ASN A 39 9.24 -22.14 6.89
C ASN A 39 7.73 -22.48 7.03
N LYS A 40 7.32 -23.68 6.63
CA LYS A 40 5.90 -24.08 6.63
C LYS A 40 5.24 -23.94 8.00
N ALA A 41 5.93 -24.35 9.08
CA ALA A 41 5.38 -24.25 10.43
C ALA A 41 5.15 -22.79 10.84
N GLN A 42 6.09 -21.90 10.53
CA GLN A 42 5.96 -20.46 10.75
C GLN A 42 4.83 -19.87 9.91
N GLN A 43 4.72 -20.23 8.63
CA GLN A 43 3.63 -19.75 7.78
C GLN A 43 2.25 -20.14 8.33
N GLU A 44 2.07 -21.35 8.85
CA GLU A 44 0.80 -21.78 9.46
C GLU A 44 0.47 -20.99 10.73
N VAL A 45 1.48 -20.71 11.57
CA VAL A 45 1.32 -19.84 12.75
C VAL A 45 0.87 -18.44 12.33
N ILE A 46 1.55 -17.84 11.35
CA ILE A 46 1.20 -16.50 10.85
C ILE A 46 -0.20 -16.49 10.24
N LYS A 47 -0.56 -17.48 9.41
CA LYS A 47 -1.92 -17.57 8.84
C LYS A 47 -2.98 -17.63 9.92
N ARG A 48 -2.76 -18.41 10.98
CA ARG A 48 -3.69 -18.52 12.10
C ARG A 48 -3.78 -17.23 12.90
N ASP A 49 -2.64 -16.65 13.27
CA ASP A 49 -2.59 -15.50 14.18
C ASP A 49 -3.07 -14.21 13.51
N TYR A 50 -2.83 -14.07 12.20
CA TYR A 50 -3.31 -12.94 11.39
C TYR A 50 -4.64 -13.21 10.68
N LEU A 51 -5.26 -14.37 10.93
CA LEU A 51 -6.52 -14.78 10.30
C LEU A 51 -6.49 -14.61 8.77
N LEU A 52 -5.39 -15.07 8.16
CA LEU A 52 -5.19 -15.03 6.71
C LEU A 52 -6.04 -16.12 6.04
N GLU A 53 -7.36 -15.96 6.11
CA GLU A 53 -8.27 -16.69 5.24
C GLU A 53 -8.05 -16.21 3.79
N PRO A 54 -8.14 -17.10 2.79
CA PRO A 54 -8.02 -16.73 1.38
C PRO A 54 -9.17 -15.80 1.01
N SER A 55 -8.97 -14.52 1.29
CA SER A 55 -9.89 -13.43 1.06
C SER A 55 -9.20 -12.42 0.16
N GLU A 56 -9.83 -12.16 -0.96
CA GLU A 56 -9.45 -11.12 -1.89
C GLU A 56 -10.34 -9.92 -1.59
N PHE A 57 -9.75 -8.74 -1.57
CA PHE A 57 -10.49 -7.51 -1.40
C PHE A 57 -9.98 -6.45 -2.35
N ASN A 58 -10.86 -5.53 -2.71
CA ASN A 58 -10.56 -4.48 -3.66
C ASN A 58 -10.26 -3.19 -2.92
N ILE A 59 -9.15 -2.55 -3.27
CA ILE A 59 -8.81 -1.21 -2.80
C ILE A 59 -8.59 -0.27 -3.98
N ARG A 60 -8.74 1.03 -3.75
CA ARG A 60 -8.30 2.02 -4.73
C ARG A 60 -6.79 2.20 -4.64
N ALA A 61 -6.11 2.44 -5.77
CA ALA A 61 -4.66 2.60 -5.79
C ALA A 61 -4.12 3.62 -4.75
N PRO A 62 -4.75 4.80 -4.54
CA PRO A 62 -4.32 5.75 -3.50
C PRO A 62 -4.40 5.20 -2.07
N MET A 63 -5.19 4.17 -1.80
CA MET A 63 -5.28 3.57 -0.46
C MET A 63 -4.02 2.79 -0.07
N ILE A 64 -3.16 2.43 -1.03
CA ILE A 64 -1.87 1.75 -0.78
C ILE A 64 -0.95 2.61 0.09
N PHE A 65 -1.05 3.95 0.00
CA PHE A 65 -0.29 4.87 0.85
C PHE A 65 -0.60 4.72 2.34
N TYR A 66 -1.81 4.28 2.68
CA TYR A 66 -2.24 4.07 4.05
C TYR A 66 -2.15 2.59 4.44
N LEU A 67 -2.51 1.70 3.53
CA LEU A 67 -2.54 0.27 3.82
C LEU A 67 -1.16 -0.25 4.23
N CYS A 68 -0.10 0.12 3.51
CA CYS A 68 1.23 -0.43 3.77
C CYS A 68 1.81 0.00 5.13
N PRO A 69 1.89 1.31 5.48
CA PRO A 69 2.42 1.74 6.78
C PRO A 69 1.61 1.22 7.97
N GLU A 70 0.28 1.28 7.91
CA GLU A 70 -0.59 0.96 9.04
C GLU A 70 -0.62 -0.54 9.36
N ASN A 71 -0.29 -1.39 8.39
CA ASN A 71 -0.31 -2.85 8.55
C ASN A 71 1.10 -3.45 8.56
N ASN A 72 2.14 -2.62 8.71
CA ASN A 72 3.54 -3.05 8.68
C ASN A 72 3.86 -3.92 7.45
N LEU A 73 3.46 -3.44 6.26
CA LEU A 73 3.75 -4.07 4.98
C LEU A 73 4.88 -3.30 4.27
N PRO A 74 5.66 -3.95 3.40
CA PRO A 74 6.64 -3.26 2.57
C PRO A 74 6.01 -2.14 1.73
N LYS A 75 6.65 -0.98 1.76
CA LYS A 75 6.24 0.25 1.07
C LYS A 75 7.10 0.56 -0.14
N THR A 76 8.28 -0.04 -0.22
CA THR A 76 9.30 0.18 -1.25
C THR A 76 9.88 -1.16 -1.73
N ASP A 77 10.55 -1.14 -2.87
CA ASP A 77 11.24 -2.32 -3.39
C ASP A 77 12.37 -2.77 -2.46
N ASP A 78 13.07 -1.85 -1.79
CA ASP A 78 14.11 -2.19 -0.82
C ASP A 78 13.55 -2.89 0.42
N GLU A 79 12.43 -2.39 0.97
CA GLU A 79 11.73 -3.04 2.09
C GLU A 79 11.21 -4.41 1.68
N TYR A 80 10.72 -4.56 0.45
CA TYR A 80 10.26 -5.85 -0.07
C TYR A 80 11.41 -6.84 -0.28
N ALA A 81 12.55 -6.36 -0.79
CA ALA A 81 13.77 -7.15 -0.92
C ALA A 81 14.25 -7.62 0.45
N GLN A 82 14.27 -6.74 1.45
CA GLN A 82 14.58 -7.11 2.83
C GLN A 82 13.59 -8.15 3.36
N ALA A 83 12.28 -7.94 3.17
CA ALA A 83 11.23 -8.87 3.59
C ALA A 83 11.38 -10.27 2.98
N THR A 84 11.95 -10.36 1.78
CA THR A 84 12.11 -11.61 1.02
C THR A 84 13.54 -12.16 1.03
N ASP A 85 14.44 -11.56 1.80
CA ASP A 85 15.79 -12.08 2.01
C ASP A 85 15.80 -13.09 3.17
N ALA A 86 15.86 -14.38 2.83
CA ALA A 86 15.90 -15.49 3.78
C ALA A 86 17.17 -15.53 4.65
N SER A 87 18.24 -14.83 4.25
CA SER A 87 19.47 -14.72 5.04
C SER A 87 19.41 -13.63 6.11
N SER A 88 18.37 -12.78 6.06
CA SER A 88 18.15 -11.68 6.97
C SER A 88 17.03 -11.96 7.98
N HIS A 89 16.84 -11.04 8.93
CA HIS A 89 15.68 -11.03 9.81
C HIS A 89 14.42 -10.43 9.16
N GLY A 90 14.50 -9.97 7.92
CA GLY A 90 13.40 -9.33 7.20
C GLY A 90 12.09 -10.11 7.18
N PRO A 91 12.09 -11.44 6.97
CA PRO A 91 10.87 -12.25 7.01
C PRO A 91 10.12 -12.21 8.35
N PHE A 92 10.83 -11.97 9.45
CA PHE A 92 10.23 -11.84 10.79
C PHE A 92 9.72 -10.43 11.06
N ILE A 93 10.31 -9.42 10.42
CA ILE A 93 9.85 -8.03 10.48
C ILE A 93 8.58 -7.87 9.66
N TYR A 94 8.51 -8.55 8.51
CA TYR A 94 7.38 -8.54 7.57
C TYR A 94 6.81 -9.96 7.41
N PRO A 95 6.11 -10.50 8.43
CA PRO A 95 5.57 -11.86 8.38
C PRO A 95 4.39 -12.01 7.41
N VAL A 96 3.73 -10.89 7.07
CA VAL A 96 2.63 -10.82 6.11
C VAL A 96 3.05 -9.93 4.95
N LEU A 97 2.74 -10.35 3.74
CA LEU A 97 2.92 -9.58 2.52
C LEU A 97 1.57 -9.33 1.86
N ALA A 98 1.46 -8.18 1.19
CA ALA A 98 0.29 -7.84 0.40
C ALA A 98 0.65 -7.91 -1.09
N VAL A 99 -0.08 -8.75 -1.81
CA VAL A 99 0.13 -9.01 -3.23
C VAL A 99 -1.15 -8.79 -4.02
N HIS A 100 -1.00 -8.46 -5.29
CA HIS A 100 -2.09 -8.42 -6.23
C HIS A 100 -2.66 -9.84 -6.40
N ALA A 101 -3.99 -9.98 -6.32
CA ALA A 101 -4.63 -11.30 -6.23
C ALA A 101 -4.34 -12.19 -7.46
N GLN A 102 -4.36 -11.61 -8.66
CA GLN A 102 -4.17 -12.37 -9.92
C GLN A 102 -2.69 -12.51 -10.34
N THR A 103 -1.86 -11.47 -10.18
CA THR A 103 -0.46 -11.48 -10.67
C THR A 103 0.54 -11.95 -9.61
N GLY A 104 0.18 -11.87 -8.33
CA GLY A 104 1.09 -12.14 -7.21
C GLY A 104 2.16 -11.06 -7.00
N GLU A 105 2.11 -9.96 -7.75
CA GLU A 105 3.05 -8.85 -7.60
C GLU A 105 2.79 -8.07 -6.31
N PRO A 106 3.81 -7.48 -5.69
CA PRO A 106 3.62 -6.74 -4.45
C PRO A 106 2.86 -5.44 -4.70
N ILE A 107 1.91 -5.13 -3.81
CA ILE A 107 0.95 -4.03 -4.04
C ILE A 107 1.59 -2.64 -4.03
N HIS A 108 2.74 -2.44 -3.40
CA HIS A 108 3.39 -1.12 -3.34
C HIS A 108 3.79 -0.59 -4.72
N LYS A 109 3.93 -1.47 -5.72
CA LYS A 109 4.17 -1.09 -7.13
C LYS A 109 2.99 -0.36 -7.77
N TYR A 110 1.79 -0.57 -7.26
CA TYR A 110 0.56 0.03 -7.78
C TYR A 110 0.20 1.36 -7.12
N ARG A 111 1.05 1.86 -6.22
CA ARG A 111 0.84 3.10 -5.45
C ARG A 111 0.57 4.33 -6.32
N HIS A 112 1.19 4.42 -7.49
CA HIS A 112 1.04 5.52 -8.45
C HIS A 112 0.20 5.13 -9.68
N ALA A 113 -0.53 4.02 -9.62
CA ALA A 113 -1.34 3.58 -10.73
C ALA A 113 -2.43 4.63 -11.03
N GLY A 114 -2.50 5.08 -12.28
CA GLY A 114 -3.45 6.12 -12.71
C GLY A 114 -2.94 7.55 -12.56
N GLU A 115 -1.71 7.77 -12.09
CA GLU A 115 -1.02 9.06 -12.22
C GLU A 115 -0.31 9.09 -13.60
N ARG A 116 -0.91 9.76 -14.60
CA ARG A 116 -0.32 10.02 -15.92
C ARG A 116 -0.42 11.49 -16.28
#